data_AF-H6NJ80-F1
#
_entry.id   AF-H6NJ80-F1
#
_cell.length_a   1.000
_cell.length_b   1.000
_cell.length_c   1.000
_cell.angle_alpha   90.00
_cell.angle_beta   90.00
_cell.angle_gamma   90.00
#
_symmetry.space_group_name_H-M   'P 1'
#
loop_
_entity.id
_entity.type
_entity.pdbx_description
1 polymer ?
#
loop_
_entity_poly.entity_id
_entity_poly.type
_entity_poly.pdbx_seq_one_letter_code
_entity_poly.pdbx_strand_id
1 'polypeptide(L)'
;MGEREQGGRAGLRRMSVVLVMALLFTLLASFGPALRAEAASERVAYVAEVSGKVTYKKAGGFKTFQVYKDLNLNQGDYLYTAADSYVILKVGADEVEFTVAANTEIYIADLSEGDGKTTRVQSWAGSLWSKVKSLVGSGDEVELETPTAVMGVRGTHFAVLIDPMTGKNVMLVGSGLVDTKTVQSRTNGTQEVKYAMVYPSQQIAVDPGGVTGDMRTQVEYVDVEELVRMAPPKVLEAILRNVPHIQEENEAMKKKLKEQLEQGMNKPDPHSILRVEDADDLSKVQRNFDAFVSLIAKEAVNQKKIDKKLIDEVNKEIPDPLRKLDIDNPTPLDATAGLDTLILQGKTKVDEENDPHLLEERQMQENQKALEAHRDQVEAQIKAHQEANWKAEQEQAKKAQEQLLSQLSEQERKALEERIRQIASGGSTPAVEPVPDTGSGGGSGGGSTTVPQVKLTQSAAAEPGTVQLSLQMEDFTEELPFYAVEAHASMAAGKLSYDGTADGKLEDKPGTVFDGEQTAEVLRQADGSGLSELIYTGTLFQGSGRQAPPPIKLNGDRVTLVDIPLRTEGMKPGETTQVELFYFKVLDASGNTVYELKTPITLTVTAP
;
A
#
# COMPACT_ATOMS: atom_id res chain seq x y z
N MET A 1 -81.60 71.17 8.71
CA MET A 1 -80.74 71.24 7.51
C MET A 1 -79.30 71.21 7.98
N GLY A 2 -78.65 70.06 7.88
CA GLY A 2 -77.25 69.89 8.26
C GLY A 2 -76.65 68.84 7.34
N GLU A 3 -76.07 69.29 6.24
CA GLU A 3 -75.37 68.44 5.28
C GLU A 3 -73.97 68.06 5.75
N ARG A 4 -73.54 66.93 5.22
CA ARG A 4 -72.55 66.00 5.75
C ARG A 4 -71.10 66.38 5.45
N GLU A 5 -70.24 65.95 6.36
CA GLU A 5 -68.81 65.65 6.14
C GLU A 5 -68.59 64.73 4.94
N GLN A 6 -67.51 64.96 4.17
CA GLN A 6 -66.50 63.96 3.79
C GLN A 6 -65.53 64.52 2.74
N GLY A 7 -64.31 64.87 3.15
CA GLY A 7 -63.29 65.38 2.23
C GLY A 7 -61.89 65.42 2.82
N GLY A 8 -61.43 64.35 3.48
CA GLY A 8 -60.09 64.34 4.11
C GLY A 8 -59.33 63.01 4.06
N ARG A 9 -59.98 61.88 3.75
CA ARG A 9 -59.34 60.55 3.86
C ARG A 9 -58.73 60.00 2.56
N ALA A 10 -58.96 60.63 1.41
CA ALA A 10 -58.48 60.12 0.12
C ALA A 10 -57.01 60.52 -0.18
N GLY A 11 -56.56 61.70 0.28
CA GLY A 11 -55.21 62.22 0.06
C GLY A 11 -54.14 61.46 0.84
N LEU A 12 -54.35 61.22 2.14
CA LEU A 12 -53.40 60.47 2.97
C LEU A 12 -53.31 58.99 2.54
N ARG A 13 -54.41 58.35 2.13
CA ARG A 13 -54.36 56.96 1.63
C ARG A 13 -53.57 56.83 0.32
N ARG A 14 -53.68 57.79 -0.60
CA ARG A 14 -52.90 57.79 -1.85
C ARG A 14 -51.42 58.08 -1.59
N MET A 15 -51.11 58.97 -0.65
CA MET A 15 -49.72 59.28 -0.29
C MET A 15 -49.05 58.13 0.47
N SER A 16 -49.77 57.42 1.36
CA SER A 16 -49.28 56.22 2.04
C SER A 16 -49.12 55.02 1.10
N VAL A 17 -49.99 54.83 0.11
CA VAL A 17 -49.83 53.75 -0.88
C VAL A 17 -48.63 54.00 -1.79
N VAL A 18 -48.36 55.25 -2.18
CA VAL A 18 -47.17 55.62 -2.95
C VAL A 18 -45.90 55.46 -2.12
N LEU A 19 -45.92 55.81 -0.82
CA LEU A 19 -44.78 55.61 0.10
C LEU A 19 -44.52 54.13 0.38
N VAL A 20 -45.55 53.31 0.55
CA VAL A 20 -45.42 51.86 0.74
C VAL A 20 -44.97 51.17 -0.55
N MET A 21 -45.45 51.61 -1.73
CA MET A 21 -44.94 51.13 -3.03
C MET A 21 -43.49 51.54 -3.27
N ALA A 22 -43.09 52.75 -2.88
CA ALA A 22 -41.70 53.21 -2.98
C ALA A 22 -40.78 52.45 -2.00
N LEU A 23 -41.25 52.16 -0.78
CA LEU A 23 -40.55 51.31 0.19
C LEU A 23 -40.51 49.83 -0.25
N LEU A 24 -41.54 49.32 -0.92
CA LEU A 24 -41.50 47.98 -1.52
C LEU A 24 -40.54 47.92 -2.70
N PHE A 25 -40.47 48.97 -3.53
CA PHE A 25 -39.54 49.04 -4.66
C PHE A 25 -38.07 49.17 -4.20
N THR A 26 -37.78 49.85 -3.09
CA THR A 26 -36.43 49.89 -2.51
C THR A 26 -36.06 48.60 -1.76
N LEU A 27 -37.03 47.91 -1.16
CA LEU A 27 -36.82 46.59 -0.55
C LEU A 27 -36.62 45.48 -1.59
N LEU A 28 -37.31 45.55 -2.74
CA LEU A 28 -37.13 44.63 -3.88
C LEU A 28 -35.86 44.94 -4.70
N ALA A 29 -35.39 46.19 -4.72
CA ALA A 29 -34.11 46.56 -5.33
C ALA A 29 -32.89 46.14 -4.48
N SER A 30 -33.09 45.88 -3.18
CA SER A 30 -32.08 45.31 -2.27
C SER A 30 -31.90 43.79 -2.43
N PHE A 31 -32.78 43.13 -3.19
CA PHE A 31 -32.67 41.74 -3.63
C PHE A 31 -32.40 41.67 -5.15
N GLY A 32 -31.58 42.59 -5.68
CA GLY A 32 -30.81 42.28 -6.90
C GLY A 32 -29.86 41.10 -6.60
N PRO A 33 -29.50 40.26 -7.59
CA PRO A 33 -28.71 39.07 -7.33
C PRO A 33 -27.31 39.45 -6.83
N ALA A 34 -27.15 39.52 -5.50
CA ALA A 34 -25.87 39.40 -4.81
C ALA A 34 -25.44 37.93 -4.85
N LEU A 35 -25.33 37.41 -6.06
CA LEU A 35 -24.67 36.18 -6.47
C LEU A 35 -24.25 36.45 -7.91
N ARG A 36 -23.40 37.48 -8.10
CA ARG A 36 -22.23 37.21 -8.91
C ARG A 36 -21.36 36.32 -8.05
N ALA A 37 -21.69 35.02 -8.03
CA ALA A 37 -20.62 34.08 -8.15
C ALA A 37 -19.88 34.57 -9.41
N GLU A 38 -18.65 35.06 -9.25
CA GLU A 38 -17.70 34.85 -10.32
C GLU A 38 -17.80 33.37 -10.60
N ALA A 39 -18.56 33.01 -11.63
CA ALA A 39 -18.26 31.81 -12.36
C ALA A 39 -16.85 32.08 -12.87
N ALA A 40 -15.86 31.69 -12.06
CA ALA A 40 -14.54 31.38 -12.57
C ALA A 40 -14.81 30.60 -13.84
N SER A 41 -14.30 31.09 -14.97
CA SER A 41 -14.39 30.37 -16.23
C SER A 41 -13.89 28.97 -15.94
N GLU A 42 -14.78 27.98 -15.82
CA GLU A 42 -14.36 26.63 -15.47
C GLU A 42 -13.46 26.18 -16.60
N ARG A 43 -12.20 25.91 -16.28
CA ARG A 43 -11.28 25.25 -17.21
C ARG A 43 -11.90 23.88 -17.48
N VAL A 44 -12.23 23.58 -18.73
CA VAL A 44 -12.90 22.33 -19.10
C VAL A 44 -11.93 21.41 -19.83
N ALA A 45 -11.98 20.13 -19.51
CA ALA A 45 -11.36 19.08 -20.32
C ALA A 45 -12.36 18.62 -21.37
N TYR A 46 -11.92 18.41 -22.61
CA TYR A 46 -12.79 17.88 -23.66
C TYR A 46 -12.17 16.68 -24.36
N VAL A 47 -13.03 15.80 -24.86
CA VAL A 47 -12.64 14.57 -25.56
C VAL A 47 -12.33 14.89 -27.02
N ALA A 48 -11.05 14.99 -27.36
CA ALA A 48 -10.60 15.25 -28.73
C ALA A 48 -10.79 14.03 -29.64
N GLU A 49 -10.52 12.84 -29.11
CA GLU A 49 -10.63 11.56 -29.81
C GLU A 49 -11.01 10.46 -28.83
N VAL A 50 -11.81 9.49 -29.26
CA VAL A 50 -12.18 8.31 -28.47
C VAL A 50 -12.34 7.12 -29.38
N SER A 51 -11.88 5.96 -28.93
CA SER A 51 -12.07 4.68 -29.61
C SER A 51 -12.34 3.57 -28.59
N GLY A 52 -13.17 2.60 -28.97
CA GLY A 52 -13.56 1.49 -28.11
C GLY A 52 -14.53 1.88 -26.98
N LYS A 53 -14.54 1.06 -25.92
CA LYS A 53 -15.43 1.27 -24.77
C LYS A 53 -14.78 2.15 -23.72
N VAL A 54 -15.09 3.45 -23.78
CA VAL A 54 -14.68 4.43 -22.78
C VAL A 54 -15.93 4.96 -22.07
N THR A 55 -15.85 4.99 -20.74
CA THR A 55 -16.97 5.44 -19.90
C THR A 55 -16.54 6.50 -18.92
N TYR A 56 -17.47 7.35 -18.51
CA TYR A 56 -17.25 8.35 -17.47
C TYR A 56 -18.38 8.35 -16.44
N LYS A 57 -18.07 8.80 -15.22
CA LYS A 57 -19.00 8.95 -14.11
C LYS A 57 -18.88 10.39 -13.60
N LYS A 58 -20.02 11.08 -13.52
CA LYS A 58 -20.04 12.47 -13.05
C LYS A 58 -19.69 12.58 -11.57
N ALA A 59 -19.08 13.71 -11.19
CA ALA A 59 -18.82 14.06 -9.80
C ALA A 59 -20.03 13.77 -8.88
N GLY A 60 -19.81 13.03 -7.79
CA GLY A 60 -20.85 12.65 -6.82
C GLY A 60 -21.91 11.66 -7.31
N GLY A 61 -21.85 11.20 -8.56
CA GLY A 61 -22.78 10.23 -9.13
C GLY A 61 -22.23 8.80 -9.09
N PHE A 62 -23.14 7.82 -9.13
CA PHE A 62 -22.82 6.38 -9.29
C PHE A 62 -23.12 5.85 -10.70
N LYS A 63 -23.76 6.65 -11.55
CA LYS A 63 -24.13 6.24 -12.92
C LYS A 63 -22.97 6.43 -13.88
N THR A 64 -22.73 5.40 -14.67
CA THR A 64 -21.70 5.38 -15.72
C THR A 64 -22.33 5.70 -17.08
N PHE A 65 -21.67 6.55 -17.86
CA PHE A 65 -22.10 7.00 -19.18
C PHE A 65 -21.01 6.70 -20.21
N GLN A 66 -21.40 6.47 -21.47
CA GLN A 66 -20.45 6.28 -22.57
C GLN A 66 -19.84 7.63 -22.97
N VAL A 67 -18.53 7.64 -23.22
CA VAL A 67 -17.79 8.79 -23.72
C VAL A 67 -17.91 8.87 -25.25
N TYR A 68 -18.02 10.09 -25.76
CA TYR A 68 -18.06 10.40 -27.18
C TYR A 68 -17.21 11.64 -27.46
N LYS A 69 -16.86 11.85 -28.74
CA LYS A 69 -16.05 12.99 -29.18
C LYS A 69 -16.73 14.33 -28.84
N ASP A 70 -15.94 15.34 -28.48
CA ASP A 70 -16.35 16.68 -28.07
C ASP A 70 -17.18 16.71 -26.76
N LEU A 71 -17.21 15.60 -26.00
CA LEU A 71 -17.75 15.58 -24.64
C LEU A 71 -16.85 16.42 -23.72
N ASN A 72 -17.48 17.33 -22.97
CA ASN A 72 -16.84 18.07 -21.89
C ASN A 72 -16.87 17.26 -20.59
N LEU A 73 -15.71 17.19 -19.94
CA LEU A 73 -15.48 16.62 -18.62
C LEU A 73 -15.07 17.74 -17.67
N ASN A 74 -15.61 17.69 -16.45
CA ASN A 74 -15.38 18.71 -15.44
C ASN A 74 -14.57 18.15 -14.28
N GLN A 75 -14.15 19.04 -13.39
CA GLN A 75 -13.60 18.64 -12.11
C GLN A 75 -14.55 17.69 -11.37
N GLY A 76 -13.97 16.64 -10.78
CA GLY A 76 -14.67 15.59 -10.05
C GLY A 76 -15.17 14.43 -10.92
N ASP A 77 -15.03 14.50 -12.24
CA ASP A 77 -15.43 13.41 -13.12
C ASP A 77 -14.38 12.27 -13.12
N TYR A 78 -14.88 11.03 -13.16
CA TYR A 78 -14.07 9.83 -13.32
C TYR A 78 -14.19 9.33 -14.75
N LEU A 79 -13.10 8.83 -15.30
CA LEU A 79 -13.05 8.25 -16.63
C LEU A 79 -12.35 6.88 -16.57
N TYR A 80 -12.93 5.91 -17.27
CA TYR A 80 -12.38 4.57 -17.41
C TYR A 80 -12.35 4.15 -18.88
N THR A 81 -11.18 3.69 -19.34
CA THR A 81 -10.97 3.06 -20.64
C THR A 81 -10.88 1.54 -20.45
N ALA A 82 -11.73 0.77 -21.13
CA ALA A 82 -11.64 -0.69 -21.13
C ALA A 82 -10.45 -1.20 -21.99
N ALA A 83 -10.33 -2.53 -22.10
CA ALA A 83 -9.41 -3.16 -23.06
C ALA A 83 -9.68 -2.67 -24.49
N ASP A 84 -8.61 -2.58 -25.30
CA ASP A 84 -8.63 -2.15 -26.71
C ASP A 84 -9.33 -0.79 -26.94
N SER A 85 -9.31 0.09 -25.93
CA SER A 85 -9.91 1.42 -25.99
C SER A 85 -8.90 2.49 -25.62
N TYR A 86 -9.15 3.72 -26.05
CA TYR A 86 -8.36 4.88 -25.66
C TYR A 86 -9.19 6.16 -25.75
N VAL A 87 -8.73 7.19 -25.07
CA VAL A 87 -9.25 8.55 -25.22
C VAL A 87 -8.11 9.56 -25.27
N ILE A 88 -8.26 10.61 -26.06
CA ILE A 88 -7.38 11.77 -26.03
C ILE A 88 -8.18 12.92 -25.42
N LEU A 89 -7.74 13.38 -24.26
CA LEU A 89 -8.31 14.52 -23.56
C LEU A 89 -7.46 15.76 -23.80
N LYS A 90 -8.10 16.90 -24.00
CA LYS A 90 -7.43 18.20 -24.12
C LYS A 90 -8.01 19.20 -23.13
N VAL A 91 -7.15 20.04 -22.57
CA VAL A 91 -7.52 21.03 -21.55
C VAL A 91 -6.98 22.40 -21.95
N GLY A 92 -7.75 23.45 -21.69
CA GLY A 92 -7.29 24.84 -21.79
C GLY A 92 -6.84 25.24 -23.20
N ALA A 93 -7.70 25.09 -24.21
CA ALA A 93 -7.37 25.38 -25.61
C ALA A 93 -6.10 24.63 -26.10
N ASP A 94 -6.01 23.35 -25.78
CA ASP A 94 -4.95 22.43 -26.20
C ASP A 94 -3.59 22.75 -25.56
N GLU A 95 -3.60 23.36 -24.38
CA GLU A 95 -2.39 23.57 -23.56
C GLU A 95 -1.87 22.27 -22.97
N VAL A 96 -2.79 21.41 -22.55
CA VAL A 96 -2.51 20.08 -22.00
C VAL A 96 -3.27 19.05 -22.82
N GLU A 97 -2.60 17.96 -23.18
CA GLU A 97 -3.18 16.82 -23.85
C GLU A 97 -2.78 15.53 -23.13
N PHE A 98 -3.76 14.71 -22.78
CA PHE A 98 -3.56 13.39 -22.19
C PHE A 98 -4.04 12.32 -23.18
N THR A 99 -3.13 11.47 -23.64
CA THR A 99 -3.48 10.22 -24.32
C THR A 99 -3.61 9.12 -23.29
N VAL A 100 -4.86 8.77 -22.97
CA VAL A 100 -5.22 7.77 -21.96
C VAL A 100 -5.43 6.44 -22.68
N ALA A 101 -4.59 5.45 -22.38
CA ALA A 101 -4.59 4.17 -23.06
C ALA A 101 -5.63 3.20 -22.48
N ALA A 102 -5.64 1.95 -22.95
CA ALA A 102 -6.55 0.92 -22.47
C ALA A 102 -6.34 0.60 -20.98
N ASN A 103 -7.38 0.07 -20.33
CA ASN A 103 -7.36 -0.36 -18.93
C ASN A 103 -6.88 0.73 -17.96
N THR A 104 -7.26 1.99 -18.23
CA THR A 104 -6.80 3.14 -17.47
C THR A 104 -7.96 3.80 -16.76
N GLU A 105 -7.77 4.10 -15.48
CA GLU A 105 -8.73 4.83 -14.65
C GLU A 105 -8.12 6.16 -14.24
N ILE A 106 -8.79 7.25 -14.60
CA ILE A 106 -8.40 8.60 -14.21
C ILE A 106 -9.52 9.33 -13.49
N TYR A 107 -9.13 10.23 -12.59
CA TYR A 107 -9.99 11.16 -11.88
C TYR A 107 -9.50 12.59 -12.13
N ILE A 108 -10.40 13.46 -12.55
CA ILE A 108 -10.08 14.88 -12.78
C ILE A 108 -10.20 15.61 -11.44
N ALA A 109 -9.08 15.79 -10.74
CA ALA A 109 -9.09 16.32 -9.38
C ALA A 109 -9.28 17.84 -9.31
N ASP A 110 -8.66 18.58 -10.23
CA ASP A 110 -8.71 20.04 -10.26
C ASP A 110 -8.60 20.55 -11.69
N LEU A 111 -9.57 21.38 -12.10
CA LEU A 111 -9.52 22.15 -13.33
C LEU A 111 -9.97 23.57 -13.01
N SER A 112 -9.01 24.44 -12.73
CA SER A 112 -9.31 25.80 -12.30
C SER A 112 -8.50 26.83 -13.07
N GLU A 113 -9.13 28.00 -13.24
CA GLU A 113 -8.57 29.20 -13.87
C GLU A 113 -8.86 30.37 -12.91
N GLY A 114 -7.88 30.68 -12.07
CA GLY A 114 -7.90 31.79 -11.11
C GLY A 114 -6.70 32.72 -11.33
N ASP A 115 -5.90 32.94 -10.29
CA ASP A 115 -4.61 33.66 -10.39
C ASP A 115 -3.55 32.91 -11.25
N GLY A 116 -3.82 31.63 -11.55
CA GLY A 116 -3.07 30.77 -12.46
C GLY A 116 -3.95 29.62 -12.98
N LYS A 117 -3.44 28.85 -13.95
CA LYS A 117 -4.15 27.69 -14.53
C LYS A 117 -3.72 26.41 -13.84
N THR A 118 -4.64 25.69 -13.22
CA THR A 118 -4.34 24.39 -12.59
C THR A 118 -5.03 23.25 -13.34
N THR A 119 -4.28 22.18 -13.58
CA THR A 119 -4.78 20.93 -14.14
C THR A 119 -4.20 19.76 -13.36
N ARG A 120 -5.01 19.17 -12.48
CA ARG A 120 -4.64 17.99 -11.67
C ARG A 120 -5.45 16.79 -12.09
N VAL A 121 -4.77 15.73 -12.50
CA VAL A 121 -5.37 14.44 -12.86
C VAL A 121 -4.75 13.36 -11.97
N GLN A 122 -5.58 12.47 -11.43
CA GLN A 122 -5.12 11.28 -10.71
C GLN A 122 -5.30 10.06 -11.60
N SER A 123 -4.32 9.18 -11.67
CA SER A 123 -4.37 7.91 -12.40
C SER A 123 -4.19 6.77 -11.41
N TRP A 124 -5.20 5.91 -11.30
CA TRP A 124 -5.22 4.80 -10.35
C TRP A 124 -4.61 3.52 -10.93
N ALA A 125 -4.83 3.30 -12.22
CA ALA A 125 -4.35 2.13 -12.96
C ALA A 125 -4.16 2.48 -14.43
N GLY A 126 -3.39 1.66 -15.13
CA GLY A 126 -3.21 1.74 -16.59
C GLY A 126 -2.05 2.64 -17.00
N SER A 127 -2.20 3.31 -18.14
CA SER A 127 -1.11 4.04 -18.77
C SER A 127 -1.59 5.28 -19.48
N LEU A 128 -0.81 6.34 -19.39
CA LEU A 128 -1.10 7.59 -20.09
C LEU A 128 0.18 8.27 -20.57
N TRP A 129 0.03 9.01 -21.65
CA TRP A 129 1.03 9.95 -22.14
C TRP A 129 0.50 11.36 -21.99
N SER A 130 1.32 12.25 -21.45
CA SER A 130 0.99 13.65 -21.25
C SER A 130 1.86 14.54 -22.12
N LYS A 131 1.23 15.49 -22.80
CA LYS A 131 1.85 16.58 -23.56
C LYS A 131 1.40 17.89 -22.92
N VAL A 132 2.34 18.61 -22.34
CA VAL A 132 2.09 19.92 -21.72
C VAL A 132 2.89 20.97 -22.46
N LYS A 133 2.21 21.94 -23.10
CA LYS A 133 2.89 23.10 -23.68
C LYS A 133 3.62 23.86 -22.57
N SER A 134 4.80 24.39 -22.88
CA SER A 134 5.58 25.22 -21.94
C SER A 134 4.71 26.28 -21.27
N LEU A 135 4.54 26.13 -19.95
CA LEU A 135 3.70 27.00 -19.14
C LEU A 135 4.36 28.38 -19.01
N VAL A 136 3.69 29.39 -19.56
CA VAL A 136 4.20 30.77 -19.65
C VAL A 136 3.88 31.57 -18.38
N GLY A 137 2.82 31.21 -17.64
CA GLY A 137 2.47 31.82 -16.36
C GLY A 137 3.30 31.27 -15.19
N SER A 138 3.70 32.12 -14.25
CA SER A 138 4.39 31.69 -13.02
C SER A 138 3.49 30.96 -12.02
N GLY A 139 2.17 31.02 -12.21
CA GLY A 139 1.17 30.34 -11.38
C GLY A 139 0.46 29.18 -12.09
N ASP A 140 0.90 28.79 -13.29
CA ASP A 140 0.31 27.65 -14.00
C ASP A 140 0.89 26.34 -13.45
N GLU A 141 0.02 25.38 -13.16
CA GLU A 141 0.34 24.09 -12.53
C GLU A 141 -0.32 22.95 -13.31
N VAL A 142 0.48 21.96 -13.67
CA VAL A 142 -0.02 20.68 -14.16
C VAL A 142 0.57 19.59 -13.28
N GLU A 143 -0.31 18.84 -12.63
CA GLU A 143 0.06 17.72 -11.76
C GLU A 143 -0.63 16.45 -12.23
N LEU A 144 0.14 15.37 -12.31
CA LEU A 144 -0.38 14.02 -12.46
C LEU A 144 -0.06 13.24 -11.19
N GLU A 145 -1.08 12.69 -10.56
CA GLU A 145 -0.93 11.93 -9.33
C GLU A 145 -1.20 10.45 -9.59
N THR A 146 -0.46 9.61 -8.87
CA THR A 146 -0.66 8.16 -8.79
C THR A 146 -0.73 7.78 -7.32
N PRO A 147 -1.15 6.55 -6.96
CA PRO A 147 -1.12 6.11 -5.57
C PRO A 147 0.25 6.23 -4.90
N THR A 148 1.34 6.20 -5.69
CA THR A 148 2.71 6.12 -5.18
C THR A 148 3.50 7.44 -5.29
N ALA A 149 3.11 8.33 -6.20
CA ALA A 149 3.83 9.57 -6.46
C ALA A 149 2.96 10.66 -7.11
N VAL A 150 3.35 11.91 -6.89
CA VAL A 150 2.83 13.10 -7.58
C VAL A 150 3.92 13.65 -8.50
N MET A 151 3.56 13.91 -9.76
CA MET A 151 4.44 14.41 -10.81
C MET A 151 3.98 15.82 -11.20
N GLY A 152 4.73 16.83 -10.77
CA GLY A 152 4.54 18.22 -11.15
C GLY A 152 5.35 18.53 -12.41
N VAL A 153 4.71 19.10 -13.42
CA VAL A 153 5.34 19.31 -14.73
C VAL A 153 5.25 20.75 -15.20
N ARG A 154 6.30 21.19 -15.90
CA ARG A 154 6.37 22.52 -16.51
C ARG A 154 6.97 22.43 -17.91
N GLY A 155 6.10 22.31 -18.92
CA GLY A 155 6.49 22.19 -20.34
C GLY A 155 7.18 20.86 -20.61
N THR A 156 6.41 19.77 -20.70
CA THR A 156 6.97 18.41 -20.62
C THR A 156 6.13 17.41 -21.39
N HIS A 157 6.83 16.49 -22.04
CA HIS A 157 6.30 15.26 -22.58
C HIS A 157 6.72 14.10 -21.68
N PHE A 158 5.76 13.38 -21.08
CA PHE A 158 6.09 12.27 -20.18
C PHE A 158 5.01 11.18 -20.18
N ALA A 159 5.44 9.95 -19.92
CA ALA A 159 4.57 8.79 -19.81
C ALA A 159 4.48 8.35 -18.34
N VAL A 160 3.30 7.87 -17.94
CA VAL A 160 3.10 7.14 -16.69
C VAL A 160 2.52 5.77 -17.00
N LEU A 161 3.14 4.73 -16.45
CA LEU A 161 2.84 3.33 -16.65
C LEU A 161 2.70 2.68 -15.28
N ILE A 162 1.49 2.23 -14.93
CA ILE A 162 1.22 1.52 -13.69
C ILE A 162 1.16 0.02 -14.00
N ASP A 163 2.07 -0.75 -13.43
CA ASP A 163 2.07 -2.20 -13.57
C ASP A 163 0.81 -2.77 -12.88
N PRO A 164 -0.05 -3.50 -13.60
CA PRO A 164 -1.34 -3.95 -13.07
C PRO A 164 -1.22 -5.08 -12.04
N MET A 165 -0.06 -5.75 -11.96
CA MET A 165 0.16 -6.87 -11.05
C MET A 165 0.78 -6.41 -9.73
N THR A 166 1.72 -5.47 -9.81
CA THR A 166 2.53 -5.01 -8.68
C THR A 166 2.12 -3.64 -8.17
N GLY A 167 1.39 -2.84 -8.96
CA GLY A 167 1.09 -1.44 -8.66
C GLY A 167 2.29 -0.50 -8.83
N LYS A 168 3.44 -1.01 -9.27
CA LYS A 168 4.65 -0.24 -9.51
C LYS A 168 4.39 0.83 -10.58
N ASN A 169 4.67 2.08 -10.24
CA ASN A 169 4.58 3.21 -11.17
C ASN A 169 5.93 3.42 -11.84
N VAL A 170 5.96 3.42 -13.16
CA VAL A 170 7.12 3.82 -13.97
C VAL A 170 6.76 5.08 -14.74
N MET A 171 7.51 6.17 -14.52
CA MET A 171 7.35 7.42 -15.24
C MET A 171 8.59 7.69 -16.10
N LEU A 172 8.38 7.94 -17.39
CA LEU A 172 9.43 8.29 -18.37
C LEU A 172 9.28 9.76 -18.78
N VAL A 173 10.38 10.51 -18.78
CA VAL A 173 10.42 11.87 -19.34
C VAL A 173 10.97 11.84 -20.76
N GLY A 174 10.14 12.24 -21.72
CA GLY A 174 10.54 12.42 -23.12
C GLY A 174 11.25 13.74 -23.36
N SER A 175 10.69 14.84 -22.83
CA SER A 175 11.28 16.18 -22.86
C SER A 175 10.80 17.03 -21.69
N GLY A 176 11.52 18.11 -21.37
CA GLY A 176 11.21 18.95 -20.22
C GLY A 176 11.72 18.37 -18.90
N LEU A 177 11.16 18.83 -17.79
CA LEU A 177 11.54 18.43 -16.42
C LEU A 177 10.30 18.01 -15.66
N VAL A 178 10.39 16.89 -14.94
CA VAL A 178 9.34 16.43 -14.04
C VAL A 178 9.86 16.42 -12.62
N ASP A 179 9.22 17.22 -11.75
CA ASP A 179 9.42 17.15 -10.32
C ASP A 179 8.53 16.04 -9.76
N THR A 180 9.15 14.97 -9.28
CA THR A 180 8.43 13.82 -8.72
C THR A 180 8.57 13.82 -7.22
N LYS A 181 7.44 13.83 -6.51
CA LYS A 181 7.39 13.75 -5.05
C LYS A 181 6.61 12.51 -4.60
N THR A 182 7.06 11.86 -3.54
CA THR A 182 6.31 10.82 -2.83
C THR A 182 6.15 11.22 -1.37
N VAL A 183 5.01 10.87 -0.78
CA VAL A 183 4.71 11.13 0.62
C VAL A 183 4.69 9.79 1.34
N GLN A 184 5.59 9.62 2.31
CA GLN A 184 5.63 8.44 3.16
C GLN A 184 5.21 8.80 4.59
N SER A 185 4.28 8.03 5.13
CA SER A 185 3.93 8.10 6.54
C SER A 185 4.94 7.28 7.33
N ARG A 186 5.66 7.92 8.26
CA ARG A 186 6.56 7.24 9.20
C ARG A 186 5.75 6.69 10.38
N THR A 187 6.28 5.66 11.03
CA THR A 187 5.68 4.96 12.19
C THR A 187 5.28 5.89 13.36
N ASN A 188 5.88 7.08 13.44
CA ASN A 188 5.54 8.11 14.43
C ASN A 188 4.42 9.08 13.99
N GLY A 189 3.74 8.81 12.87
CA GLY A 189 2.71 9.66 12.30
C GLY A 189 3.23 10.90 11.54
N THR A 190 4.55 11.08 11.42
CA THR A 190 5.11 12.18 10.61
C THR A 190 5.13 11.80 9.13
N GLN A 191 4.71 12.74 8.26
CA GLN A 191 4.84 12.58 6.82
C GLN A 191 6.20 13.11 6.36
N GLU A 192 6.93 12.29 5.61
CA GLU A 192 8.16 12.67 4.93
C GLU A 192 7.88 12.78 3.43
N VAL A 193 8.14 13.97 2.88
CA VAL A 193 8.04 14.20 1.43
C VAL A 193 9.43 14.08 0.84
N LYS A 194 9.59 13.18 -0.13
CA LYS A 194 10.85 12.97 -0.84
C LYS A 194 10.70 13.42 -2.28
N TYR A 195 11.75 14.02 -2.83
CA TYR A 195 11.74 14.65 -4.16
C TYR A 195 12.81 14.04 -5.07
N ALA A 196 12.49 13.92 -6.35
CA ALA A 196 13.42 13.60 -7.40
C ALA A 196 13.08 14.37 -8.67
N MET A 197 14.08 15.02 -9.24
CA MET A 197 13.98 15.71 -10.53
C MET A 197 14.42 14.78 -11.65
N VAL A 198 13.50 14.50 -12.58
CA VAL A 198 13.71 13.56 -13.69
C VAL A 198 13.88 14.33 -15.00
N TYR A 199 14.97 14.04 -15.71
CA TYR A 199 15.36 14.70 -16.96
C TYR A 199 14.98 13.85 -18.19
N PRO A 200 15.05 14.41 -19.43
CA PRO A 200 14.78 13.66 -20.64
C PRO A 200 15.60 12.38 -20.74
N SER A 201 15.05 11.35 -21.37
CA SER A 201 15.60 9.98 -21.45
C SER A 201 15.76 9.23 -20.12
N GLN A 202 15.37 9.84 -18.99
CA GLN A 202 15.35 9.19 -17.70
C GLN A 202 13.94 8.69 -17.37
N GLN A 203 13.91 7.66 -16.55
CA GLN A 203 12.72 7.14 -15.90
C GLN A 203 12.88 7.17 -14.38
N ILE A 204 11.76 7.17 -13.67
CA ILE A 204 11.70 6.88 -12.24
C ILE A 204 10.69 5.77 -12.00
N ALA A 205 11.07 4.81 -11.15
CA ALA A 205 10.19 3.74 -10.71
C ALA A 205 9.83 3.91 -9.23
N VAL A 206 8.55 3.91 -8.89
CA VAL A 206 8.08 4.07 -7.51
C VAL A 206 7.13 2.93 -7.17
N ASP A 207 7.55 2.08 -6.25
CA ASP A 207 6.77 0.95 -5.76
C ASP A 207 5.64 1.40 -4.80
N PRO A 208 4.54 0.64 -4.66
CA PRO A 208 3.47 0.96 -3.72
C PRO A 208 3.89 1.01 -2.26
N GLY A 209 4.95 0.30 -1.89
CA GLY A 209 5.57 0.38 -0.56
C GLY A 209 6.28 1.71 -0.29
N GLY A 210 6.33 2.60 -1.28
CA GLY A 210 7.11 3.83 -1.25
C GLY A 210 8.57 3.60 -1.60
N VAL A 211 9.42 4.50 -1.15
CA VAL A 211 10.85 4.54 -1.45
C VAL A 211 11.66 4.61 -0.17
N THR A 212 12.46 3.59 0.11
CA THR A 212 13.42 3.61 1.21
C THR A 212 14.61 4.51 0.87
N GLY A 213 15.04 5.34 1.81
CA GLY A 213 16.18 6.24 1.59
C GLY A 213 15.87 7.40 0.63
N ASP A 214 16.84 7.75 -0.22
CA ASP A 214 16.81 8.89 -1.13
C ASP A 214 16.05 8.59 -2.42
N MET A 215 15.02 9.38 -2.75
CA MET A 215 14.19 9.21 -3.96
C MET A 215 14.99 9.22 -5.25
N ARG A 216 16.12 9.92 -5.28
CA ARG A 216 16.98 10.03 -6.47
C ARG A 216 17.54 8.67 -6.89
N THR A 217 17.69 7.71 -5.98
CA THR A 217 18.17 6.36 -6.32
C THR A 217 17.21 5.58 -7.22
N GLN A 218 15.95 6.00 -7.27
CA GLN A 218 14.92 5.39 -8.12
C GLN A 218 14.92 5.94 -9.54
N VAL A 219 15.71 6.98 -9.82
CA VAL A 219 15.86 7.56 -11.15
C VAL A 219 17.01 6.86 -11.87
N GLU A 220 16.79 6.53 -13.13
CA GLU A 220 17.77 5.91 -14.03
C GLU A 220 17.50 6.29 -15.48
N TYR A 221 18.42 5.98 -16.39
CA TYR A 221 18.11 6.08 -17.82
C TYR A 221 17.09 5.01 -18.21
N VAL A 222 16.24 5.34 -19.19
CA VAL A 222 15.13 4.50 -19.60
C VAL A 222 15.58 3.08 -19.98
N ASP A 223 14.91 2.08 -19.40
CA ASP A 223 14.98 0.70 -19.87
C ASP A 223 13.99 0.54 -21.02
N VAL A 224 14.51 0.60 -22.24
CA VAL A 224 13.68 0.63 -23.46
C VAL A 224 12.89 -0.67 -23.64
N GLU A 225 13.48 -1.82 -23.31
CA GLU A 225 12.83 -3.11 -23.49
C GLU A 225 11.64 -3.24 -22.53
N GLU A 226 11.88 -2.93 -21.25
CA GLU A 226 10.85 -2.98 -20.22
C GLU A 226 9.75 -1.93 -20.44
N LEU A 227 10.13 -0.69 -20.78
CA LEU A 227 9.19 0.37 -21.10
C LEU A 227 8.28 -0.05 -22.26
N VAL A 228 8.83 -0.54 -23.37
CA VAL A 228 8.03 -0.95 -24.53
C VAL A 228 7.19 -2.16 -24.19
N ARG A 229 7.66 -3.09 -23.34
CA ARG A 229 6.88 -4.23 -22.85
C ARG A 229 5.65 -3.77 -22.07
N MET A 230 5.80 -2.82 -21.16
CA MET A 230 4.72 -2.26 -20.34
C MET A 230 3.76 -1.36 -21.13
N ALA A 231 4.29 -0.50 -22.00
CA ALA A 231 3.51 0.53 -22.67
C ALA A 231 2.48 -0.04 -23.66
N PRO A 232 1.21 0.39 -23.59
CA PRO A 232 0.22 0.08 -24.61
C PRO A 232 0.57 0.72 -25.97
N PRO A 233 0.16 0.12 -27.11
CA PRO A 233 0.45 0.65 -28.44
C PRO A 233 0.09 2.13 -28.63
N LYS A 234 -1.01 2.60 -28.02
CA LYS A 234 -1.44 4.00 -28.16
C LYS A 234 -0.52 4.99 -27.47
N VAL A 235 0.11 4.60 -26.34
CA VAL A 235 1.12 5.42 -25.66
C VAL A 235 2.36 5.53 -26.55
N LEU A 236 2.82 4.40 -27.10
CA LEU A 236 3.96 4.36 -28.01
C LEU A 236 3.71 5.20 -29.28
N GLU A 237 2.51 5.09 -29.87
CA GLU A 237 2.10 5.92 -31.00
C GLU A 237 2.19 7.41 -30.65
N ALA A 238 1.68 7.80 -29.48
CA ALA A 238 1.71 9.19 -29.04
C ALA A 238 3.15 9.71 -28.86
N ILE A 239 4.03 8.94 -28.18
CA ILE A 239 5.45 9.27 -28.05
C ILE A 239 6.07 9.56 -29.42
N LEU A 240 5.85 8.67 -30.41
CA LEU A 240 6.42 8.80 -31.74
C LEU A 240 5.86 10.00 -32.51
N ARG A 241 4.55 10.25 -32.43
CA ARG A 241 3.94 11.44 -33.06
C ARG A 241 4.40 12.75 -32.43
N ASN A 242 4.82 12.72 -31.17
CA ASN A 242 5.34 13.88 -30.46
C ASN A 242 6.84 14.15 -30.69
N VAL A 243 7.55 13.32 -31.44
CA VAL A 243 9.00 13.44 -31.67
C VAL A 243 9.46 14.84 -32.09
N PRO A 244 8.82 15.52 -33.06
CA PRO A 244 9.25 16.87 -33.43
C PRO A 244 9.27 17.86 -32.27
N HIS A 245 8.27 17.78 -31.38
CA HIS A 245 8.18 18.64 -30.20
C HIS A 245 9.15 18.23 -29.09
N ILE A 246 9.29 16.93 -28.84
CA ILE A 246 10.28 16.38 -27.89
C ILE A 246 11.67 16.86 -28.28
N GLN A 247 12.00 16.78 -29.57
CA GLN A 247 13.27 17.21 -30.14
C GLN A 247 13.50 18.71 -29.98
N GLU A 248 12.49 19.55 -30.22
CA GLU A 248 12.59 21.00 -30.03
C GLU A 248 12.87 21.36 -28.55
N GLU A 249 12.12 20.78 -27.62
CA GLU A 249 12.30 21.02 -26.19
C GLU A 249 13.64 20.49 -25.66
N ASN A 250 14.07 19.32 -26.15
CA ASN A 250 15.36 18.76 -25.77
C ASN A 250 16.52 19.63 -26.24
N GLU A 251 16.48 20.25 -27.43
CA GLU A 251 17.52 21.21 -27.84
C GLU A 251 17.62 22.40 -26.89
N ALA A 252 16.47 22.95 -26.46
CA ALA A 252 16.45 24.04 -25.49
C ALA A 252 17.09 23.61 -24.16
N MET A 253 16.83 22.36 -23.72
CA MET A 253 17.45 21.82 -22.51
C MET A 253 18.94 21.56 -22.67
N LYS A 254 19.38 21.00 -23.81
CA LYS A 254 20.81 20.79 -24.11
C LYS A 254 21.57 22.09 -24.07
N LYS A 255 20.99 23.18 -24.60
CA LYS A 255 21.54 24.53 -24.53
C LYS A 255 21.61 25.04 -23.09
N LYS A 256 20.53 24.89 -22.30
CA LYS A 256 20.50 25.28 -20.89
C LYS A 256 21.58 24.57 -20.06
N LEU A 257 21.73 23.26 -20.22
CA LEU A 257 22.76 22.47 -19.51
C LEU A 257 24.18 22.92 -19.89
N LYS A 258 24.39 23.24 -21.18
CA LYS A 258 25.68 23.80 -21.64
C LYS A 258 25.99 25.14 -21.00
N GLU A 259 25.02 26.06 -20.97
CA GLU A 259 25.17 27.37 -20.33
C GLU A 259 25.44 27.23 -18.82
N GLN A 260 24.77 26.29 -18.13
CA GLN A 260 25.02 25.99 -16.72
C GLN A 260 26.44 25.47 -16.48
N LEU A 261 26.92 24.55 -17.32
CA LEU A 261 28.29 24.03 -17.23
C LEU A 261 29.33 25.14 -17.45
N GLU A 262 29.13 26.02 -18.44
CA GLU A 262 29.99 27.18 -18.69
C GLU A 262 30.02 28.17 -17.51
N GLN A 263 28.94 28.22 -16.73
CA GLN A 263 28.86 28.99 -15.47
C GLN A 263 29.45 28.26 -14.26
N GLY A 264 30.02 27.06 -14.45
CA GLY A 264 30.59 26.24 -13.38
C GLY A 264 29.55 25.48 -12.54
N MET A 265 28.30 25.42 -12.98
CA MET A 265 27.23 24.65 -12.33
C MET A 265 27.24 23.21 -12.86
N ASN A 266 27.94 22.33 -12.15
CA ASN A 266 28.02 20.90 -12.47
C ASN A 266 26.82 20.08 -12.00
N LYS A 267 26.06 20.57 -11.01
CA LYS A 267 24.80 19.96 -10.55
C LYS A 267 23.63 20.89 -10.91
N PRO A 268 22.89 20.62 -11.98
CA PRO A 268 21.87 21.54 -12.49
C PRO A 268 20.63 21.62 -11.59
N ASP A 269 20.38 20.59 -10.78
CA ASP A 269 19.30 20.56 -9.79
C ASP A 269 19.71 19.72 -8.54
N PRO A 270 19.47 20.21 -7.30
CA PRO A 270 19.79 19.47 -6.08
C PRO A 270 19.06 18.12 -5.95
N HIS A 271 17.83 18.02 -6.47
CA HIS A 271 17.00 16.82 -6.45
C HIS A 271 17.23 15.90 -7.65
N SER A 272 18.22 16.17 -8.51
CA SER A 272 18.54 15.31 -9.65
C SER A 272 19.70 14.34 -9.38
N ILE A 273 19.67 13.19 -10.05
CA ILE A 273 20.83 12.29 -10.21
C ILE A 273 21.87 12.83 -11.18
N LEU A 274 21.54 13.88 -11.95
CA LEU A 274 22.43 14.43 -12.95
C LEU A 274 23.55 15.25 -12.30
N ARG A 275 24.78 14.97 -12.70
CA ARG A 275 26.01 15.70 -12.38
C ARG A 275 26.90 15.70 -13.62
N VAL A 276 27.02 16.87 -14.24
CA VAL A 276 27.80 17.08 -15.46
C VAL A 276 29.13 17.71 -15.07
N GLU A 277 30.20 16.92 -15.01
CA GLU A 277 31.49 17.42 -14.53
C GLU A 277 32.26 18.19 -15.62
N ASP A 278 32.14 17.75 -16.87
CA ASP A 278 32.83 18.34 -18.00
C ASP A 278 32.03 18.24 -19.32
N ALA A 279 32.65 18.70 -20.40
CA ALA A 279 32.05 18.72 -21.73
C ALA A 279 31.85 17.33 -22.35
N ASP A 280 32.64 16.32 -21.97
CA ASP A 280 32.47 14.94 -22.44
C ASP A 280 31.24 14.31 -21.78
N ASP A 281 31.09 14.51 -20.48
CA ASP A 281 29.89 14.09 -19.74
C ASP A 281 28.63 14.78 -20.28
N LEU A 282 28.69 16.09 -20.52
CA LEU A 282 27.59 16.81 -21.16
C LEU A 282 27.24 16.19 -22.52
N SER A 283 28.25 15.86 -23.31
CA SER A 283 28.05 15.25 -24.63
C SER A 283 27.41 13.87 -24.54
N LYS A 284 27.73 13.05 -23.53
CA LYS A 284 27.06 11.76 -23.26
C LYS A 284 25.58 11.96 -22.93
N VAL A 285 25.27 12.90 -22.02
CA VAL A 285 23.89 13.22 -21.62
C VAL A 285 23.07 13.70 -22.83
N GLN A 286 23.64 14.61 -23.62
CA GLN A 286 23.03 15.11 -24.85
C GLN A 286 22.77 13.99 -25.87
N ARG A 287 23.69 13.04 -26.02
CA ARG A 287 23.49 11.86 -26.87
C ARG A 287 22.33 10.98 -26.39
N ASN A 288 22.18 10.78 -25.09
CA ASN A 288 21.04 10.01 -24.55
C ASN A 288 19.70 10.70 -24.86
N PHE A 289 19.63 12.03 -24.77
CA PHE A 289 18.43 12.81 -25.11
C PHE A 289 18.03 12.64 -26.58
N ASP A 290 19.00 12.48 -27.48
CA ASP A 290 18.76 12.31 -28.90
C ASP A 290 18.46 10.84 -29.29
N ALA A 291 19.02 9.88 -28.55
CA ALA A 291 18.99 8.46 -28.91
C ALA A 291 17.71 7.72 -28.49
N PHE A 292 17.14 8.05 -27.32
CA PHE A 292 16.17 7.18 -26.65
C PHE A 292 14.88 6.94 -27.46
N VAL A 293 14.35 7.93 -28.19
CA VAL A 293 13.10 7.73 -28.95
C VAL A 293 13.30 6.80 -30.15
N SER A 294 14.46 6.84 -30.81
CA SER A 294 14.79 5.90 -31.89
C SER A 294 14.90 4.47 -31.38
N LEU A 295 15.44 4.27 -30.17
CA LEU A 295 15.46 2.97 -29.50
C LEU A 295 14.05 2.48 -29.16
N ILE A 296 13.19 3.34 -28.60
CA ILE A 296 11.78 3.04 -28.34
C ILE A 296 11.07 2.65 -29.64
N ALA A 297 11.28 3.40 -30.72
CA ALA A 297 10.69 3.14 -32.03
C ALA A 297 11.11 1.76 -32.58
N LYS A 298 12.40 1.45 -32.51
CA LYS A 298 12.94 0.15 -32.92
C LYS A 298 12.31 -0.99 -32.12
N GLU A 299 12.29 -0.85 -30.80
CA GLU A 299 11.80 -1.91 -29.92
C GLU A 299 10.28 -2.09 -30.03
N ALA A 300 9.52 -1.00 -30.22
CA ALA A 300 8.09 -1.07 -30.48
C ALA A 300 7.74 -1.81 -31.78
N VAL A 301 8.58 -1.69 -32.82
CA VAL A 301 8.45 -2.47 -34.07
C VAL A 301 8.83 -3.93 -33.83
N ASN A 302 9.92 -4.20 -33.11
CA ASN A 302 10.35 -5.57 -32.78
C ASN A 302 9.26 -6.35 -32.04
N GLN A 303 8.63 -5.70 -31.05
CA GLN A 303 7.52 -6.27 -30.28
C GLN A 303 6.16 -6.23 -31.02
N LYS A 304 6.13 -5.75 -32.28
CA LYS A 304 4.92 -5.65 -33.13
C LYS A 304 3.81 -4.80 -32.53
N LYS A 305 4.15 -3.85 -31.65
CA LYS A 305 3.21 -2.87 -31.09
C LYS A 305 3.01 -1.69 -32.04
N ILE A 306 3.98 -1.40 -32.89
CA ILE A 306 3.95 -0.32 -33.88
C ILE A 306 4.37 -0.84 -35.26
N ASP A 307 3.71 -0.36 -36.32
CA ASP A 307 4.09 -0.63 -37.71
C ASP A 307 5.20 0.35 -38.16
N LYS A 308 6.21 -0.14 -38.89
CA LYS A 308 7.29 0.68 -39.47
C LYS A 308 6.76 1.86 -40.31
N LYS A 309 5.58 1.75 -40.92
CA LYS A 309 4.93 2.84 -41.65
C LYS A 309 4.70 4.09 -40.80
N LEU A 310 4.37 3.94 -39.51
CA LEU A 310 4.20 5.08 -38.62
C LEU A 310 5.51 5.86 -38.47
N ILE A 311 6.64 5.14 -38.39
CA ILE A 311 7.97 5.74 -38.29
C ILE A 311 8.31 6.49 -39.57
N ASP A 312 7.99 5.91 -40.73
CA ASP A 312 8.15 6.58 -42.03
C ASP A 312 7.28 7.84 -42.16
N GLU A 313 6.09 7.86 -41.56
CA GLU A 313 5.21 9.02 -41.49
C GLU A 313 5.80 10.12 -40.60
N VAL A 314 6.20 9.78 -39.38
CA VAL A 314 6.86 10.72 -38.44
C VAL A 314 8.14 11.31 -39.06
N ASN A 315 8.96 10.48 -39.72
CA ASN A 315 10.17 10.92 -40.39
C ASN A 315 9.93 11.86 -41.59
N LYS A 316 8.71 11.98 -42.11
CA LYS A 316 8.37 13.00 -43.13
C LYS A 316 8.14 14.37 -42.50
N GLU A 317 7.72 14.42 -41.25
CA GLU A 317 7.47 15.66 -40.50
C GLU A 317 8.75 16.28 -39.93
N ILE A 318 9.85 15.51 -39.88
CA ILE A 318 11.17 15.97 -39.41
C ILE A 318 12.00 16.46 -40.61
N PRO A 319 12.25 17.78 -40.76
CA PRO A 319 12.94 18.31 -41.95
C PRO A 319 14.44 17.96 -41.97
N ASP A 320 15.08 17.94 -40.81
CA ASP A 320 16.52 17.66 -40.68
C ASP A 320 16.76 16.14 -40.76
N PRO A 321 17.48 15.63 -41.80
CA PRO A 321 17.76 14.21 -41.94
C PRO A 321 18.53 13.61 -40.76
N LEU A 322 19.36 14.38 -40.07
CA LEU A 322 20.16 13.90 -38.94
C LEU A 322 19.35 13.71 -37.66
N ARG A 323 18.12 14.26 -37.63
CA ARG A 323 17.21 14.17 -36.49
C ARG A 323 16.09 13.15 -36.71
N LYS A 324 16.08 12.47 -37.85
CA LYS A 324 15.09 11.42 -38.12
C LYS A 324 15.30 10.23 -37.19
N LEU A 325 14.21 9.53 -36.89
CA LEU A 325 14.25 8.28 -36.16
C LEU A 325 14.97 7.22 -37.02
N ASP A 326 16.10 6.73 -36.52
CA ASP A 326 16.85 5.62 -37.11
C ASP A 326 16.62 4.35 -36.28
N ILE A 327 15.82 3.43 -36.82
CA ILE A 327 15.54 2.13 -36.19
C ILE A 327 16.45 1.01 -36.69
N ASP A 328 17.15 1.23 -37.80
CA ASP A 328 18.00 0.19 -38.39
C ASP A 328 19.33 0.16 -37.63
N ASN A 329 19.87 1.32 -37.24
CA ASN A 329 21.08 1.46 -36.44
C ASN A 329 21.01 2.57 -35.37
N PRO A 330 20.09 2.49 -34.39
CA PRO A 330 20.01 3.51 -33.34
C PRO A 330 21.27 3.53 -32.47
N THR A 331 21.65 4.73 -32.04
CA THR A 331 22.67 4.93 -31.01
C THR A 331 22.22 4.31 -29.69
N PRO A 332 23.04 3.49 -29.01
CA PRO A 332 22.71 2.95 -27.69
C PRO A 332 22.77 4.04 -26.61
N LEU A 333 22.01 3.87 -25.54
CA LEU A 333 22.11 4.74 -24.35
C LEU A 333 23.40 4.45 -23.59
N ASP A 334 24.02 5.51 -23.08
CA ASP A 334 25.07 5.41 -22.07
C ASP A 334 24.44 5.52 -20.69
N ALA A 335 24.26 4.38 -20.01
CA ALA A 335 23.64 4.31 -18.69
C ALA A 335 24.43 5.06 -17.61
N THR A 336 25.68 5.46 -17.87
CA THR A 336 26.54 6.17 -16.91
C THR A 336 26.63 7.68 -17.16
N ALA A 337 25.98 8.16 -18.23
CA ALA A 337 26.08 9.54 -18.68
C ALA A 337 25.70 10.55 -17.59
N GLY A 338 26.67 11.32 -17.10
CA GLY A 338 26.44 12.41 -16.16
C GLY A 338 25.74 11.99 -14.87
N LEU A 339 25.95 10.76 -14.37
CA LEU A 339 25.34 10.31 -13.12
C LEU A 339 26.17 10.67 -11.89
N ASP A 340 25.50 11.12 -10.83
CA ASP A 340 26.11 11.42 -9.53
C ASP A 340 26.50 10.13 -8.81
N THR A 341 27.79 9.79 -8.87
CA THR A 341 28.36 8.54 -8.32
C THR A 341 28.09 8.37 -6.82
N LEU A 342 27.96 9.45 -6.04
CA LEU A 342 27.64 9.36 -4.62
C LEU A 342 26.22 8.88 -4.38
N ILE A 343 25.27 9.30 -5.22
CA ILE A 343 23.88 8.83 -5.16
C ILE A 343 23.82 7.36 -5.57
N LEU A 344 24.56 6.96 -6.61
CA LEU A 344 24.63 5.56 -7.05
C LEU A 344 25.24 4.64 -5.99
N GLN A 345 26.32 5.07 -5.32
CA GLN A 345 26.88 4.32 -4.19
C GLN A 345 25.89 4.21 -3.02
N GLY A 346 25.07 5.25 -2.80
CA GLY A 346 23.96 5.20 -1.85
C GLY A 346 22.92 4.15 -2.24
N LYS A 347 22.51 4.09 -3.51
CA LYS A 347 21.61 3.06 -4.06
C LYS A 347 22.16 1.65 -3.77
N THR A 348 23.40 1.38 -4.17
CA THR A 348 24.03 0.06 -3.97
C THR A 348 24.04 -0.35 -2.50
N LYS A 349 24.36 0.56 -1.58
CA LYS A 349 24.34 0.25 -0.14
C LYS A 349 22.95 -0.08 0.39
N VAL A 350 21.93 0.67 -0.06
CA VAL A 350 20.54 0.40 0.33
C VAL A 350 20.07 -0.93 -0.24
N ASP A 351 20.42 -1.24 -1.49
CA ASP A 351 20.09 -2.52 -2.12
C ASP A 351 20.79 -3.69 -1.40
N GLU A 352 22.06 -3.53 -1.01
CA GLU A 352 22.79 -4.51 -0.19
C GLU A 352 22.18 -4.65 1.22
N GLU A 353 21.80 -3.56 1.88
CA GLU A 353 21.17 -3.60 3.21
C GLU A 353 19.80 -4.28 3.19
N ASN A 354 19.08 -4.17 2.08
CA ASN A 354 17.75 -4.76 1.86
C ASN A 354 17.80 -6.13 1.17
N ASP A 355 19.00 -6.68 0.92
CA ASP A 355 19.13 -8.00 0.31
C ASP A 355 18.50 -9.06 1.25
N PRO A 356 17.50 -9.83 0.77
CA PRO A 356 16.82 -10.84 1.59
C PRO A 356 17.76 -11.85 2.25
N HIS A 357 18.86 -12.23 1.57
CA HIS A 357 19.84 -13.17 2.12
C HIS A 357 20.63 -12.55 3.28
N LEU A 358 21.04 -11.28 3.14
CA LEU A 358 21.76 -10.57 4.20
C LEU A 358 20.87 -10.29 5.41
N LEU A 359 19.57 -10.01 5.18
CA LEU A 359 18.58 -9.86 6.24
C LEU A 359 18.35 -11.18 6.99
N GLU A 360 18.18 -12.29 6.27
CA GLU A 360 18.02 -13.63 6.85
C GLU A 360 19.26 -14.02 7.68
N GLU A 361 20.46 -13.76 7.17
CA GLU A 361 21.71 -14.04 7.89
C GLU A 361 21.83 -13.21 9.17
N ARG A 362 21.49 -11.91 9.12
CA ARG A 362 21.49 -11.04 10.30
C ARG A 362 20.48 -11.51 11.34
N GLN A 363 19.28 -11.87 10.92
CA GLN A 363 18.23 -12.36 11.80
C GLN A 363 18.63 -13.70 12.44
N MET A 364 19.29 -14.59 11.70
CA MET A 364 19.83 -15.83 12.24
C MET A 364 20.89 -15.57 13.32
N GLN A 365 21.80 -14.62 13.10
CA GLN A 365 22.80 -14.23 14.10
C GLN A 365 22.18 -13.62 15.35
N GLU A 366 21.15 -12.79 15.21
CA GLU A 366 20.42 -12.22 16.35
C GLU A 366 19.65 -13.29 17.13
N ASN A 367 18.96 -14.20 16.44
CA ASN A 367 18.28 -15.34 17.06
C ASN A 367 19.27 -16.25 17.80
N GLN A 368 20.45 -16.49 17.23
CA GLN A 368 21.48 -17.30 17.87
C GLN A 368 22.01 -16.64 19.15
N LYS A 369 22.25 -15.32 19.14
CA LYS A 369 22.62 -14.57 20.35
C LYS A 369 21.52 -14.57 21.40
N ALA A 370 20.26 -14.42 20.98
CA ALA A 370 19.11 -14.46 21.88
C ALA A 370 18.95 -15.84 22.52
N LEU A 371 19.15 -16.91 21.74
CA LEU A 371 19.12 -18.29 22.22
C LEU A 371 20.24 -18.56 23.23
N GLU A 372 21.46 -18.09 22.97
CA GLU A 372 22.58 -18.19 23.92
C GLU A 372 22.26 -17.48 25.23
N ALA A 373 21.76 -16.24 25.17
CA ALA A 373 21.36 -15.49 26.37
C ALA A 373 20.23 -16.20 27.16
N HIS A 374 19.25 -16.77 26.46
CA HIS A 374 18.17 -17.52 27.10
C HIS A 374 18.68 -18.81 27.76
N ARG A 375 19.60 -19.52 27.12
CA ARG A 375 20.22 -20.73 27.67
C ARG A 375 20.98 -20.42 28.96
N ASP A 376 21.76 -19.34 28.98
CA ASP A 376 22.50 -18.90 30.17
C ASP A 376 21.54 -18.53 31.31
N GLN A 377 20.39 -17.90 30.99
CA GLN A 377 19.35 -17.58 31.96
C GLN A 377 18.70 -18.84 32.54
N VAL A 378 18.36 -19.83 31.72
CA VAL A 378 17.79 -21.10 32.17
C VAL A 378 18.79 -21.87 33.05
N GLU A 379 20.07 -21.89 32.68
CA GLU A 379 21.11 -22.55 33.47
C GLU A 379 21.29 -21.89 34.85
N ALA A 380 21.26 -20.56 34.89
CA ALA A 380 21.26 -19.80 36.15
C ALA A 380 20.04 -20.10 37.02
N GLN A 381 18.84 -20.23 36.42
CA GLN A 381 17.62 -20.59 37.13
C GLN A 381 17.64 -22.01 37.67
N ILE A 382 18.11 -22.99 36.89
CA ILE A 382 18.28 -24.37 37.34
C ILE A 382 19.19 -24.42 38.55
N LYS A 383 20.33 -23.72 38.51
CA LYS A 383 21.27 -23.67 39.63
C LYS A 383 20.66 -23.02 40.87
N ALA A 384 19.97 -21.89 40.71
CA ALA A 384 19.27 -21.23 41.80
C ALA A 384 18.17 -22.13 42.42
N HIS A 385 17.44 -22.87 41.59
CA HIS A 385 16.39 -23.78 42.04
C HIS A 385 16.97 -25.01 42.77
N GLN A 386 18.07 -25.58 42.28
CA GLN A 386 18.79 -26.65 42.97
C GLN A 386 19.30 -26.21 44.35
N GLU A 387 19.88 -25.00 44.44
CA GLU A 387 20.32 -24.44 45.73
C GLU A 387 19.15 -24.18 46.68
N ALA A 388 18.00 -23.72 46.18
CA ALA A 388 16.80 -23.51 46.97
C ALA A 388 16.20 -24.82 47.48
N ASN A 389 16.09 -25.84 46.62
CA ASN A 389 15.58 -27.17 46.99
C ASN A 389 16.50 -27.82 48.04
N TRP A 390 17.82 -27.74 47.87
CA TRP A 390 18.78 -28.25 48.85
C TRP A 390 18.64 -27.58 50.23
N LYS A 391 18.44 -26.26 50.29
CA LYS A 391 18.19 -25.54 51.55
C LYS A 391 16.86 -25.95 52.19
N ALA A 392 15.81 -26.10 51.38
CA ALA A 392 14.48 -26.49 51.85
C ALA A 392 14.48 -27.91 52.44
N GLU A 393 15.17 -28.86 51.80
CA GLU A 393 15.34 -30.23 52.30
C GLU A 393 16.07 -30.26 53.65
N GLN A 394 17.15 -29.49 53.80
CA GLN A 394 17.85 -29.41 55.09
C GLN A 394 16.95 -28.85 56.21
N GLU A 395 16.16 -27.83 55.91
CA GLU A 395 15.27 -27.22 56.89
C GLU A 395 14.10 -28.14 57.26
N GLN A 396 13.52 -28.86 56.29
CA GLN A 396 12.50 -29.87 56.53
C GLN A 396 13.04 -31.06 57.34
N ALA A 397 14.23 -31.56 56.99
CA ALA A 397 14.88 -32.64 57.72
C ALA A 397 15.14 -32.25 59.19
N LYS A 398 15.60 -31.02 59.43
CA LYS A 398 15.80 -30.49 60.78
C LYS A 398 14.48 -30.38 61.56
N LYS A 399 13.42 -29.84 60.94
CA LYS A 399 12.09 -29.75 61.56
C LYS A 399 11.49 -31.13 61.87
N ALA A 400 11.64 -32.09 60.95
CA ALA A 400 11.18 -33.46 61.14
C ALA A 400 11.97 -34.17 62.28
N GLN A 401 13.28 -33.93 62.35
CA GLN A 401 14.12 -34.43 63.44
C GLN A 401 13.70 -33.84 64.78
N GLU A 402 13.50 -32.52 64.87
CA GLU A 402 13.04 -31.85 66.10
C GLU A 402 11.66 -32.32 66.55
N GLN A 403 10.70 -32.50 65.62
CA GLN A 403 9.38 -33.04 65.91
C GLN A 403 9.43 -34.49 66.40
N LEU A 404 10.23 -35.34 65.75
CA LEU A 404 10.40 -36.73 66.17
C LEU A 404 11.03 -36.82 67.57
N LEU A 405 12.06 -36.01 67.85
CA LEU A 405 12.68 -35.92 69.17
C LEU A 405 11.71 -35.39 70.23
N SER A 406 10.69 -34.61 69.88
CA SER A 406 9.69 -34.07 70.81
C SER A 406 8.61 -35.08 71.22
N GLN A 407 8.40 -36.14 70.42
CA GLN A 407 7.35 -37.15 70.60
C GLN A 407 7.84 -38.46 71.26
N LEU A 408 9.16 -38.61 71.48
CA LEU A 408 9.78 -39.81 72.02
C LEU A 408 10.01 -39.70 73.54
N SER A 409 9.73 -40.77 74.29
CA SER A 409 10.13 -40.87 75.70
C SER A 409 11.66 -40.99 75.85
N GLU A 410 12.22 -40.71 77.03
CA GLU A 410 13.70 -40.74 77.24
C GLU A 410 14.35 -42.08 76.86
N GLN A 411 13.63 -43.19 76.97
CA GLN A 411 14.11 -44.52 76.55
C GLN A 411 14.12 -44.69 75.04
N GLU A 412 13.15 -44.12 74.32
CA GLU A 412 13.02 -44.23 72.87
C GLU A 412 13.99 -43.29 72.13
N ARG A 413 14.30 -42.12 72.71
CA ARG A 413 15.35 -41.21 72.20
C ARG A 413 16.73 -41.87 72.10
N LYS A 414 17.14 -42.60 73.15
CA LYS A 414 18.43 -43.31 73.15
C LYS A 414 18.48 -44.43 72.11
N ALA A 415 17.38 -45.16 71.92
CA ALA A 415 17.29 -46.22 70.91
C ALA A 415 17.36 -45.66 69.47
N LEU A 416 16.79 -44.47 69.23
CA LEU A 416 16.85 -43.82 67.92
C LEU A 416 18.24 -43.24 67.60
N GLU A 417 18.92 -42.62 68.57
CA GLU A 417 20.31 -42.14 68.42
C GLU A 417 21.27 -43.28 68.06
N GLU A 418 21.05 -44.46 68.64
CA GLU A 418 21.83 -45.66 68.34
C GLU A 418 21.54 -46.22 66.94
N ARG A 419 20.28 -46.11 66.48
CA ARG A 419 19.86 -46.53 65.13
C ARG A 419 20.35 -45.58 64.04
N ILE A 420 20.40 -44.27 64.31
CA ILE A 420 20.99 -43.26 63.40
C ILE A 420 22.50 -43.49 63.26
N ARG A 421 23.19 -43.87 64.34
CA ARG A 421 24.60 -44.30 64.28
C ARG A 421 24.81 -45.56 63.43
N GLN A 422 23.88 -46.51 63.46
CA GLN A 422 23.96 -47.73 62.65
C GLN A 422 23.69 -47.48 61.15
N ILE A 423 22.81 -46.52 60.82
CA ILE A 423 22.55 -46.11 59.42
C ILE A 423 23.76 -45.35 58.85
N ALA A 424 24.44 -44.53 59.66
CA ALA A 424 25.70 -43.88 59.28
C ALA A 424 26.87 -44.87 59.04
N SER A 425 26.74 -46.15 59.42
CA SER A 425 27.75 -47.20 59.22
C SER A 425 27.48 -48.16 58.05
N GLY A 426 26.56 -47.83 57.14
CA GLY A 426 26.54 -48.40 55.77
C GLY A 426 26.05 -49.85 55.62
N GLY A 427 24.78 -50.11 55.94
CA GLY A 427 24.09 -51.37 55.61
C GLY A 427 23.10 -51.19 54.44
N SER A 428 23.24 -51.98 53.38
CA SER A 428 22.45 -51.96 52.13
C SER A 428 21.37 -53.06 52.06
N THR A 429 20.29 -52.83 51.30
CA THR A 429 19.38 -53.82 50.65
C THR A 429 18.31 -53.08 49.81
N PRO A 430 17.62 -53.71 48.84
CA PRO A 430 18.09 -54.01 47.49
C PRO A 430 17.22 -53.38 46.37
N ALA A 431 17.71 -53.50 45.13
CA ALA A 431 17.15 -52.98 43.89
C ALA A 431 15.78 -53.56 43.48
N VAL A 432 15.03 -52.78 42.69
CA VAL A 432 13.90 -53.23 41.87
C VAL A 432 14.21 -52.90 40.40
N GLU A 433 14.17 -53.94 39.57
CA GLU A 433 14.34 -53.91 38.11
C GLU A 433 13.06 -53.43 37.37
N PRO A 434 13.20 -52.96 36.11
CA PRO A 434 12.10 -52.53 35.25
C PRO A 434 11.57 -53.66 34.34
N VAL A 435 10.27 -53.63 33.99
CA VAL A 435 9.65 -54.47 32.92
C VAL A 435 8.45 -53.73 32.29
N PRO A 436 7.90 -54.13 31.13
CA PRO A 436 8.11 -53.42 29.86
C PRO A 436 6.80 -53.07 29.10
N ASP A 437 7.01 -52.50 27.91
CA ASP A 437 6.09 -52.18 26.81
C ASP A 437 5.00 -53.24 26.48
N THR A 438 3.79 -52.77 26.15
CA THR A 438 2.83 -53.43 25.25
C THR A 438 1.97 -52.37 24.56
N GLY A 439 1.83 -52.46 23.23
CA GLY A 439 1.13 -51.48 22.41
C GLY A 439 -0.21 -51.92 21.80
N SER A 440 -0.61 -51.12 20.79
CA SER A 440 -1.50 -51.40 19.65
C SER A 440 -3.04 -51.41 19.82
N GLY A 441 -3.69 -50.78 18.84
CA GLY A 441 -5.11 -50.90 18.44
C GLY A 441 -5.96 -49.69 18.85
N GLY A 442 -6.65 -48.93 17.99
CA GLY A 442 -7.10 -49.14 16.61
C GLY A 442 -8.63 -48.96 16.53
N GLY A 443 -9.11 -47.96 15.77
CA GLY A 443 -10.33 -48.10 14.97
C GLY A 443 -11.55 -47.20 15.24
N SER A 444 -12.09 -46.72 14.10
CA SER A 444 -13.50 -46.38 13.79
C SER A 444 -14.00 -44.98 14.20
N GLY A 445 -14.47 -44.11 13.30
CA GLY A 445 -15.17 -44.34 12.04
C GLY A 445 -16.66 -44.06 12.23
N GLY A 446 -17.06 -42.78 12.14
CA GLY A 446 -18.45 -42.34 12.27
C GLY A 446 -18.72 -41.13 11.39
N GLY A 447 -19.01 -41.37 10.12
CA GLY A 447 -19.42 -40.35 9.16
C GLY A 447 -20.73 -39.71 9.58
N SER A 448 -20.65 -38.49 10.08
CA SER A 448 -21.74 -37.52 10.08
C SER A 448 -21.39 -36.53 8.97
N THR A 449 -22.25 -36.39 7.96
CA THR A 449 -22.10 -35.37 6.92
C THR A 449 -22.48 -34.02 7.51
N THR A 450 -21.67 -33.51 8.42
CA THR A 450 -21.77 -32.15 8.89
C THR A 450 -21.09 -31.24 7.86
N VAL A 451 -21.74 -30.11 7.58
CA VAL A 451 -21.24 -29.14 6.59
C VAL A 451 -20.20 -28.29 7.30
N PRO A 452 -19.00 -28.07 6.74
CA PRO A 452 -17.98 -27.21 7.35
C PRO A 452 -18.55 -25.84 7.70
N GLN A 453 -18.27 -25.34 8.89
CA GLN A 453 -18.73 -24.02 9.34
C GLN A 453 -17.63 -23.24 10.05
N VAL A 454 -17.84 -21.93 10.08
CA VAL A 454 -16.98 -20.98 10.78
C VAL A 454 -17.81 -20.31 11.86
N LYS A 455 -17.22 -20.09 13.03
CA LYS A 455 -17.85 -19.41 14.15
C LYS A 455 -16.99 -18.26 14.63
N LEU A 456 -17.64 -17.14 14.94
CA LEU A 456 -17.04 -15.99 15.58
C LEU A 456 -17.62 -15.85 16.99
N THR A 457 -16.78 -15.86 18.01
CA THR A 457 -17.20 -15.82 19.42
C THR A 457 -16.41 -14.80 20.21
N GLN A 458 -17.00 -14.30 21.31
CA GLN A 458 -16.33 -13.47 22.31
C GLN A 458 -16.05 -14.30 23.56
N SER A 459 -14.84 -14.20 24.11
CA SER A 459 -14.49 -14.73 25.43
C SER A 459 -14.02 -13.61 26.38
N ALA A 460 -13.92 -13.94 27.67
CA ALA A 460 -13.44 -13.00 28.68
C ALA A 460 -11.96 -12.69 28.44
N ALA A 461 -11.60 -11.40 28.44
CA ALA A 461 -10.24 -10.98 28.17
C ALA A 461 -9.32 -11.13 29.39
N ALA A 462 -8.02 -11.25 29.11
CA ALA A 462 -6.99 -11.36 30.14
C ALA A 462 -6.68 -10.00 30.81
N GLU A 463 -6.99 -8.88 30.15
CA GLU A 463 -6.64 -7.53 30.61
C GLU A 463 -7.86 -6.59 30.70
N PRO A 464 -7.91 -5.67 31.68
CA PRO A 464 -8.94 -4.64 31.76
C PRO A 464 -9.01 -3.77 30.49
N GLY A 465 -10.22 -3.55 29.96
CA GLY A 465 -10.43 -2.72 28.76
C GLY A 465 -10.10 -3.43 27.44
N THR A 466 -10.02 -4.76 27.46
CA THR A 466 -9.88 -5.59 26.25
C THR A 466 -11.02 -6.60 26.14
N VAL A 467 -11.27 -7.07 24.92
CA VAL A 467 -12.15 -8.21 24.61
C VAL A 467 -11.38 -9.19 23.75
N GLN A 468 -11.60 -10.49 23.97
CA GLN A 468 -10.98 -11.53 23.16
C GLN A 468 -12.01 -12.05 22.17
N LEU A 469 -11.76 -11.87 20.87
CA LEU A 469 -12.51 -12.58 19.83
C LEU A 469 -11.81 -13.88 19.49
N SER A 470 -12.59 -14.90 19.13
CA SER A 470 -12.08 -16.20 18.69
C SER A 470 -12.80 -16.62 17.43
N LEU A 471 -12.03 -16.80 16.36
CA LEU A 471 -12.49 -17.36 15.09
C LEU A 471 -12.21 -18.86 15.11
N GLN A 472 -13.23 -19.66 14.88
CA GLN A 472 -13.20 -21.12 15.05
C GLN A 472 -13.71 -21.82 13.80
N MET A 473 -13.09 -22.96 13.49
CA MET A 473 -13.49 -23.86 12.41
C MET A 473 -14.09 -25.12 13.02
N GLU A 474 -15.22 -25.59 12.50
CA GLU A 474 -15.93 -26.78 12.97
C GLU A 474 -16.39 -27.60 11.75
N ASP A 475 -16.41 -28.93 11.87
CA ASP A 475 -16.84 -29.84 10.81
C ASP A 475 -15.95 -29.84 9.54
N PHE A 476 -14.72 -29.33 9.65
CA PHE A 476 -13.67 -29.54 8.64
C PHE A 476 -13.03 -30.92 8.86
N THR A 477 -13.22 -31.83 7.91
CA THR A 477 -12.75 -33.22 8.02
C THR A 477 -11.45 -33.44 7.25
N GLU A 478 -10.84 -34.62 7.42
CA GLU A 478 -9.59 -34.98 6.74
C GLU A 478 -9.75 -35.06 5.20
N GLU A 479 -11.01 -35.11 4.72
CA GLU A 479 -11.38 -35.10 3.30
C GLU A 479 -11.35 -33.69 2.68
N LEU A 480 -11.18 -32.65 3.50
CA LEU A 480 -11.08 -31.25 3.08
C LEU A 480 -9.69 -30.69 3.43
N PRO A 481 -8.60 -31.22 2.84
CA PRO A 481 -7.26 -30.72 3.10
C PRO A 481 -7.10 -29.29 2.58
N PHE A 482 -6.40 -28.44 3.33
CA PHE A 482 -6.15 -27.05 2.93
C PHE A 482 -4.75 -26.58 3.30
N TYR A 483 -4.35 -25.46 2.70
CA TYR A 483 -3.05 -24.81 2.89
C TYR A 483 -3.17 -23.38 3.40
N ALA A 484 -4.25 -22.67 3.09
CA ALA A 484 -4.40 -21.28 3.47
C ALA A 484 -5.83 -20.92 3.87
N VAL A 485 -5.95 -19.92 4.75
CA VAL A 485 -7.21 -19.30 5.17
C VAL A 485 -7.07 -17.79 5.11
N GLU A 486 -8.09 -17.11 4.61
CA GLU A 486 -8.20 -15.65 4.60
C GLU A 486 -9.56 -15.26 5.19
N ALA A 487 -9.58 -14.28 6.08
CA ALA A 487 -10.80 -13.84 6.77
C ALA A 487 -10.81 -12.32 6.95
N HIS A 488 -11.95 -11.68 6.65
CA HIS A 488 -12.15 -10.25 6.82
C HIS A 488 -13.39 -9.98 7.68
N ALA A 489 -13.20 -9.15 8.71
CA ALA A 489 -14.27 -8.75 9.61
C ALA A 489 -14.34 -7.23 9.76
N SER A 490 -15.54 -6.66 9.68
CA SER A 490 -15.76 -5.23 9.92
C SER A 490 -16.07 -4.97 11.40
N MET A 491 -15.64 -3.80 11.89
CA MET A 491 -15.84 -3.34 13.26
C MET A 491 -16.14 -1.84 13.28
N ALA A 492 -16.84 -1.36 14.30
CA ALA A 492 -17.06 0.07 14.49
C ALA A 492 -15.76 0.80 14.84
N ALA A 493 -15.36 1.74 13.97
CA ALA A 493 -14.18 2.56 14.17
C ALA A 493 -14.32 3.41 15.44
N GLY A 494 -13.28 3.44 16.29
CA GLY A 494 -13.28 4.17 17.56
C GLY A 494 -14.09 3.49 18.68
N LYS A 495 -14.48 2.22 18.52
CA LYS A 495 -15.09 1.39 19.56
C LYS A 495 -14.26 0.15 19.86
N LEU A 496 -13.76 -0.50 18.81
CA LEU A 496 -12.81 -1.60 18.91
C LEU A 496 -11.57 -1.26 18.10
N SER A 497 -10.40 -1.60 18.63
CA SER A 497 -9.14 -1.50 17.91
C SER A 497 -8.23 -2.68 18.19
N TYR A 498 -7.42 -3.03 17.19
CA TYR A 498 -6.38 -4.04 17.26
C TYR A 498 -5.03 -3.36 17.13
N ASP A 499 -4.21 -3.43 18.19
CA ASP A 499 -2.90 -2.77 18.23
C ASP A 499 -1.84 -3.52 17.43
N GLY A 500 -2.03 -4.83 17.22
CA GLY A 500 -1.16 -5.70 16.42
C GLY A 500 0.33 -5.63 16.70
N THR A 501 1.10 -6.19 15.77
CA THR A 501 2.55 -5.98 15.63
C THR A 501 2.82 -5.13 14.39
N ALA A 502 3.99 -4.49 14.31
CA ALA A 502 4.33 -3.61 13.18
C ALA A 502 4.36 -4.33 11.82
N ASP A 503 4.65 -5.64 11.80
CA ASP A 503 4.66 -6.50 10.62
C ASP A 503 3.36 -7.32 10.45
N GLY A 504 2.41 -7.14 11.38
CA GLY A 504 1.15 -7.88 11.44
C GLY A 504 1.30 -9.37 11.77
N LYS A 505 2.49 -9.89 12.04
CA LYS A 505 2.68 -11.32 12.34
C LYS A 505 2.10 -11.68 13.70
N LEU A 506 1.40 -12.81 13.74
CA LEU A 506 0.94 -13.40 14.99
C LEU A 506 2.00 -14.35 15.56
N GLU A 507 2.10 -14.40 16.89
CA GLU A 507 2.89 -15.43 17.57
C GLU A 507 2.20 -16.79 17.41
N ASP A 508 3.00 -17.81 17.06
CA ASP A 508 2.53 -19.18 16.95
C ASP A 508 1.96 -19.66 18.29
N LYS A 509 0.74 -20.19 18.25
CA LYS A 509 -0.01 -20.60 19.45
C LYS A 509 -0.31 -22.09 19.38
N PRO A 510 0.28 -22.92 20.26
CA PRO A 510 0.06 -24.35 20.26
C PRO A 510 -1.43 -24.72 20.32
N GLY A 511 -1.86 -25.59 19.40
CA GLY A 511 -3.23 -26.09 19.30
C GLY A 511 -4.20 -25.23 18.46
N THR A 512 -3.73 -24.18 17.76
CA THR A 512 -4.51 -23.51 16.71
C THR A 512 -4.36 -24.24 15.36
N VAL A 513 -5.12 -23.80 14.35
CA VAL A 513 -5.08 -24.41 13.00
C VAL A 513 -3.69 -24.29 12.35
N PHE A 514 -3.00 -23.17 12.56
CA PHE A 514 -1.71 -22.87 11.97
C PHE A 514 -0.57 -22.97 13.00
N ASP A 515 -0.48 -24.11 13.67
CA ASP A 515 0.56 -24.43 14.67
C ASP A 515 1.83 -25.03 14.03
N GLY A 516 3.00 -24.45 14.29
CA GLY A 516 4.31 -25.02 13.97
C GLY A 516 5.20 -24.26 12.99
N GLU A 517 6.45 -24.72 12.81
CA GLU A 517 7.52 -23.96 12.12
C GLU A 517 7.31 -23.68 10.60
N GLN A 518 6.31 -24.27 9.96
CA GLN A 518 6.02 -24.07 8.53
C GLN A 518 4.68 -23.38 8.29
N THR A 519 4.16 -22.69 9.30
CA THR A 519 2.96 -21.87 9.22
C THR A 519 3.31 -20.40 9.39
N ALA A 520 2.57 -19.53 8.72
CA ALA A 520 2.66 -18.09 8.90
C ALA A 520 1.26 -17.52 9.05
N GLU A 521 1.07 -16.74 10.11
CA GLU A 521 -0.16 -16.04 10.41
C GLU A 521 0.08 -14.54 10.45
N VAL A 522 -0.78 -13.78 9.77
CA VAL A 522 -0.78 -12.32 9.76
C VAL A 522 -2.17 -11.83 10.11
N LEU A 523 -2.25 -10.85 11.00
CA LEU A 523 -3.45 -10.13 11.38
C LEU A 523 -3.16 -8.63 11.39
N ARG A 524 -3.99 -7.85 10.71
CA ARG A 524 -3.88 -6.39 10.70
C ARG A 524 -5.25 -5.73 10.70
N GLN A 525 -5.28 -4.49 11.17
CA GLN A 525 -6.43 -3.60 11.05
C GLN A 525 -6.20 -2.57 9.94
N ALA A 526 -7.21 -2.32 9.12
CA ALA A 526 -7.27 -1.21 8.18
C ALA A 526 -8.35 -0.22 8.63
N ASP A 527 -7.97 1.04 8.84
CA ASP A 527 -8.89 2.06 9.36
C ASP A 527 -9.67 2.76 8.25
N GLY A 528 -10.98 2.90 8.46
CA GLY A 528 -11.89 3.58 7.55
C GLY A 528 -12.74 4.64 8.24
N SER A 529 -13.48 5.42 7.43
CA SER A 529 -14.41 6.43 7.94
C SER A 529 -15.69 5.78 8.47
N GLY A 530 -15.66 5.33 9.73
CA GLY A 530 -16.80 4.79 10.48
C GLY A 530 -16.74 3.28 10.75
N LEU A 531 -16.09 2.51 9.89
CA LEU A 531 -15.77 1.10 10.12
C LEU A 531 -14.27 0.87 9.91
N SER A 532 -13.68 0.03 10.76
CA SER A 532 -12.35 -0.54 10.56
C SER A 532 -12.50 -2.01 10.13
N GLU A 533 -11.51 -2.53 9.41
CA GLU A 533 -11.51 -3.89 8.88
C GLU A 533 -10.34 -4.69 9.48
N LEU A 534 -10.63 -5.84 10.08
CA LEU A 534 -9.63 -6.84 10.45
C LEU A 534 -9.41 -7.80 9.29
N ILE A 535 -8.14 -8.00 8.95
CA ILE A 535 -7.72 -8.89 7.86
C ILE A 535 -6.78 -9.92 8.46
N TYR A 536 -7.22 -11.17 8.49
CA TYR A 536 -6.46 -12.33 8.94
C TYR A 536 -6.07 -13.21 7.74
N THR A 537 -4.83 -13.67 7.73
CA THR A 537 -4.33 -14.66 6.78
C THR A 537 -3.46 -15.68 7.50
N GLY A 538 -3.79 -16.95 7.35
CA GLY A 538 -2.96 -18.07 7.80
C GLY A 538 -2.55 -18.92 6.61
N THR A 539 -1.29 -19.35 6.53
CA THR A 539 -0.80 -20.17 5.41
C THR A 539 0.26 -21.17 5.84
N LEU A 540 0.27 -22.34 5.20
CA LEU A 540 1.40 -23.26 5.18
C LEU A 540 2.39 -22.84 4.09
N PHE A 541 3.67 -22.74 4.44
CA PHE A 541 4.72 -22.38 3.50
C PHE A 541 5.83 -23.43 3.44
N GLN A 542 6.45 -23.56 2.26
CA GLN A 542 7.66 -24.34 2.09
C GLN A 542 8.87 -23.43 2.38
N GLY A 543 9.53 -23.64 3.51
CA GLY A 543 10.79 -22.96 3.82
C GLY A 543 11.92 -23.39 2.88
N SER A 544 12.87 -22.49 2.64
CA SER A 544 14.06 -22.76 1.82
C SER A 544 14.79 -24.02 2.28
N GLY A 545 14.97 -24.98 1.37
CA GLY A 545 15.64 -26.26 1.66
C GLY A 545 14.82 -27.28 2.47
N ARG A 546 13.56 -26.98 2.80
CA ARG A 546 12.63 -27.91 3.48
C ARG A 546 11.68 -28.56 2.48
N GLN A 547 11.21 -29.76 2.79
CA GLN A 547 10.14 -30.40 2.02
C GLN A 547 8.83 -29.62 2.23
N ALA A 548 7.97 -29.59 1.20
CA ALA A 548 6.65 -28.98 1.32
C ALA A 548 5.87 -29.62 2.48
N PRO A 549 5.28 -28.82 3.38
CA PRO A 549 4.53 -29.36 4.50
C PRO A 549 3.30 -30.12 3.99
N PRO A 550 2.87 -31.19 4.69
CA PRO A 550 1.62 -31.86 4.36
C PRO A 550 0.44 -30.88 4.52
N PRO A 551 -0.66 -31.04 3.77
CA PRO A 551 -1.85 -30.21 3.96
C PRO A 551 -2.39 -30.32 5.38
N ILE A 552 -2.99 -29.24 5.89
CA ILE A 552 -3.73 -29.28 7.14
C ILE A 552 -4.95 -30.19 6.93
N LYS A 553 -5.13 -31.13 7.86
CA LYS A 553 -6.28 -32.03 7.93
C LYS A 553 -6.85 -31.95 9.32
N LEU A 554 -8.07 -31.44 9.41
CA LEU A 554 -8.82 -31.38 10.66
C LEU A 554 -9.68 -32.64 10.78
N ASN A 555 -9.96 -33.08 12.00
CA ASN A 555 -10.69 -34.34 12.25
C ASN A 555 -12.21 -34.14 12.34
N GLY A 556 -12.71 -32.94 12.06
CA GLY A 556 -14.11 -32.53 12.22
C GLY A 556 -14.39 -31.81 13.54
N ASP A 557 -13.51 -31.90 14.54
CA ASP A 557 -13.71 -31.23 15.82
C ASP A 557 -13.60 -29.70 15.67
N ARG A 558 -14.19 -28.99 16.63
CA ARG A 558 -14.04 -27.54 16.70
C ARG A 558 -12.61 -27.19 17.09
N VAL A 559 -11.95 -26.39 16.26
CA VAL A 559 -10.59 -25.90 16.47
C VAL A 559 -10.56 -24.37 16.38
N THR A 560 -9.74 -23.75 17.21
CA THR A 560 -9.48 -22.31 17.13
C THR A 560 -8.57 -22.03 15.94
N LEU A 561 -9.04 -21.17 15.04
CA LEU A 561 -8.21 -20.64 13.97
C LEU A 561 -7.31 -19.54 14.52
N VAL A 562 -7.91 -18.50 15.10
CA VAL A 562 -7.16 -17.37 15.66
C VAL A 562 -7.92 -16.74 16.82
N ASP A 563 -7.18 -16.34 17.85
CA ASP A 563 -7.67 -15.55 18.97
C ASP A 563 -7.17 -14.09 18.83
N ILE A 564 -8.10 -13.14 18.73
CA ILE A 564 -7.83 -11.73 18.43
C ILE A 564 -8.09 -10.86 19.68
N PRO A 565 -7.05 -10.33 20.34
CA PRO A 565 -7.21 -9.39 21.44
C PRO A 565 -7.54 -8.00 20.91
N LEU A 566 -8.66 -7.42 21.32
CA LEU A 566 -9.08 -6.07 20.91
C LEU A 566 -9.18 -5.15 22.11
N ARG A 567 -8.78 -3.89 21.95
CA ARG A 567 -9.07 -2.84 22.91
C ARG A 567 -10.47 -2.31 22.73
N THR A 568 -11.14 -2.02 23.84
CA THR A 568 -12.40 -1.28 23.84
C THR A 568 -12.12 0.21 23.98
N GLU A 569 -12.33 0.98 22.93
CA GLU A 569 -12.07 2.42 22.90
C GLU A 569 -13.31 3.21 23.29
N GLY A 570 -13.26 3.87 24.46
CA GLY A 570 -14.34 4.76 24.91
C GLY A 570 -15.70 4.07 25.14
N MET A 571 -15.74 2.73 25.15
CA MET A 571 -16.93 1.95 25.49
C MET A 571 -17.12 1.90 27.00
N LYS A 572 -18.36 2.07 27.46
CA LYS A 572 -18.71 1.87 28.88
C LYS A 572 -18.86 0.37 29.18
N PRO A 573 -18.64 -0.08 30.43
CA PRO A 573 -18.92 -1.47 30.81
C PRO A 573 -20.35 -1.87 30.46
N GLY A 574 -20.51 -3.00 29.77
CA GLY A 574 -21.80 -3.48 29.26
C GLY A 574 -22.32 -2.80 27.98
N GLU A 575 -21.61 -1.80 27.43
CA GLU A 575 -21.90 -1.25 26.10
C GLU A 575 -21.61 -2.32 25.03
N THR A 576 -22.44 -2.35 23.98
CA THR A 576 -22.33 -3.34 22.91
C THR A 576 -22.01 -2.71 21.57
N THR A 577 -21.28 -3.43 20.74
CA THR A 577 -21.01 -3.10 19.34
C THR A 577 -21.08 -4.36 18.47
N GLN A 578 -21.07 -4.22 17.15
CA GLN A 578 -21.09 -5.34 16.23
C GLN A 578 -19.74 -5.56 15.57
N VAL A 579 -19.40 -6.84 15.39
CA VAL A 579 -18.33 -7.30 14.51
C VAL A 579 -18.96 -8.22 13.49
N GLU A 580 -18.73 -7.97 12.20
CA GLU A 580 -19.30 -8.78 11.12
C GLU A 580 -18.19 -9.42 10.29
N LEU A 581 -18.07 -10.74 10.35
CA LEU A 581 -17.23 -11.52 9.44
C LEU A 581 -17.96 -11.62 8.09
N PHE A 582 -17.52 -10.85 7.09
CA PHE A 582 -18.19 -10.78 5.79
C PHE A 582 -17.45 -11.56 4.68
N TYR A 583 -16.19 -11.92 4.91
CA TYR A 583 -15.41 -12.75 4.01
C TYR A 583 -14.64 -13.80 4.80
N PHE A 584 -14.70 -15.05 4.35
CA PHE A 584 -13.86 -16.13 4.85
C PHE A 584 -13.68 -17.17 3.76
N LYS A 585 -12.44 -17.52 3.46
CA LYS A 585 -12.10 -18.44 2.39
C LYS A 585 -10.99 -19.38 2.80
N VAL A 586 -11.12 -20.65 2.44
CA VAL A 586 -10.14 -21.71 2.68
C VAL A 586 -9.68 -22.23 1.33
N LEU A 587 -8.37 -22.36 1.15
CA LEU A 587 -7.73 -22.67 -0.12
C LEU A 587 -6.87 -23.94 -0.04
N ASP A 588 -6.88 -24.74 -1.10
CA ASP A 588 -5.95 -25.86 -1.28
C ASP A 588 -4.57 -25.39 -1.79
N ALA A 589 -3.63 -26.32 -1.96
CA ALA A 589 -2.26 -26.04 -2.44
C ALA A 589 -2.21 -25.36 -3.83
N SER A 590 -3.24 -25.53 -4.65
CA SER A 590 -3.34 -24.96 -5.99
C SER A 590 -4.11 -23.65 -6.03
N GLY A 591 -4.55 -23.15 -4.86
CA GLY A 591 -5.39 -21.95 -4.73
C GLY A 591 -6.86 -22.18 -5.05
N ASN A 592 -7.32 -23.43 -5.20
CA ASN A 592 -8.74 -23.71 -5.37
C ASN A 592 -9.48 -23.52 -4.05
N THR A 593 -10.75 -23.11 -4.14
CA THR A 593 -11.59 -22.88 -2.96
C THR A 593 -12.09 -24.19 -2.39
N VAL A 594 -11.71 -24.47 -1.14
CA VAL A 594 -12.19 -25.61 -0.33
C VAL A 594 -13.48 -25.23 0.40
N TYR A 595 -13.51 -24.02 0.95
CA TYR A 595 -14.68 -23.45 1.61
C TYR A 595 -14.72 -21.94 1.40
N GLU A 596 -15.94 -21.39 1.30
CA GLU A 596 -16.17 -19.96 1.22
C GLU A 596 -17.45 -19.62 1.96
N LEU A 597 -17.38 -18.64 2.85
CA LEU A 597 -18.52 -18.12 3.58
C LEU A 597 -19.51 -17.47 2.62
N LYS A 598 -20.76 -17.97 2.62
CA LYS A 598 -21.82 -17.48 1.73
C LYS A 598 -22.67 -16.37 2.34
N THR A 599 -22.66 -16.25 3.66
CA THR A 599 -23.49 -15.29 4.39
C THR A 599 -22.67 -14.72 5.54
N PRO A 600 -22.61 -13.39 5.72
CA PRO A 600 -21.88 -12.78 6.81
C PRO A 600 -22.33 -13.29 8.19
N ILE A 601 -21.39 -13.36 9.12
CA ILE A 601 -21.63 -13.74 10.52
C ILE A 601 -21.46 -12.51 11.40
N THR A 602 -22.54 -12.07 12.03
CA THR A 602 -22.52 -10.93 12.97
C THR A 602 -22.41 -11.42 14.41
N LEU A 603 -21.43 -10.91 15.14
CA LEU A 603 -21.26 -11.07 16.57
C LEU A 603 -21.55 -9.75 17.29
N THR A 604 -22.36 -9.80 18.34
CA THR A 604 -22.50 -8.68 19.28
C THR A 604 -21.42 -8.79 20.34
N VAL A 605 -20.53 -7.80 20.39
CA VAL A 605 -19.41 -7.72 21.33
C VAL A 605 -19.80 -6.81 22.48
N THR A 606 -19.62 -7.27 23.72
CA THR A 606 -19.93 -6.51 24.94
C THR A 606 -18.65 -6.08 25.63
N ALA A 607 -18.51 -4.78 25.94
CA ALA A 607 -17.37 -4.30 26.71
C ALA A 607 -17.39 -4.85 28.15
N PRO A 608 -16.23 -5.27 28.69
CA PRO A 608 -16.11 -5.93 29.99
C PRO A 608 -16.49 -5.03 31.18
#